data_AF-A0A378Y0Q7-F1
#
_entry.id   AF-A0A378Y0Q7-F1
#
_cell.length_a   1.000
_cell.length_b   1.000
_cell.length_c   1.000
_cell.angle_alpha   90.00
_cell.angle_beta   90.00
_cell.angle_gamma   90.00
#
_symmetry.space_group_name_H-M   'P 1'
#
loop_
_entity.id
_entity.type
_entity.pdbx_description
1 polymer ?
#
loop_
_entity_poly.entity_id
_entity_poly.type
_entity_poly.pdbx_seq_one_letter_code
_entity_poly.pdbx_strand_id
1 'polypeptide(L)' 'MQHYIDVSLKITEIYNEYTDLVEVFSIDEQFLDMSGSLSLFGDPLSIASEIQRKVLGQTGVWTRTEGKV' A
#
# COMPACT_ATOMS: atom_id res chain seq x y z
N MET A 1 6.31 -3.09 -20.93
CA MET A 1 6.71 -3.59 -19.59
C MET A 1 7.14 -2.47 -18.66
N GLN A 2 8.04 -1.56 -19.06
CA GLN A 2 8.56 -0.50 -18.18
C GLN A 2 7.48 0.28 -17.41
N HIS A 3 6.42 0.75 -18.09
CA HIS A 3 5.35 1.49 -17.44
C HIS A 3 4.69 0.74 -16.26
N TYR A 4 4.49 -0.57 -16.37
CA TYR A 4 3.93 -1.38 -15.27
C TYR A 4 4.90 -1.45 -14.08
N ILE A 5 6.20 -1.54 -14.36
CA ILE A 5 7.25 -1.55 -13.33
C ILE A 5 7.29 -0.19 -12.63
N ASP A 6 7.27 0.92 -13.39
CA ASP A 6 7.31 2.27 -12.83
C ASP A 6 6.10 2.53 -11.92
N VAL A 7 4.91 2.09 -12.34
CA VAL A 7 3.70 2.21 -11.53
C VAL A 7 3.78 1.33 -10.28
N SER A 8 4.26 0.10 -10.40
CA SER A 8 4.45 -0.81 -9.26
C SER A 8 5.40 -0.22 -8.22
N LEU A 9 6.56 0.31 -8.65
CA LEU A 9 7.53 0.97 -7.78
C LEU A 9 6.93 2.20 -7.09
N LYS A 10 6.15 3.01 -7.81
CA LYS A 10 5.45 4.16 -7.21
C LYS A 10 4.41 3.75 -6.16
N ILE A 11 3.72 2.62 -6.37
CA ILE A 11 2.82 2.07 -5.36
C ILE A 11 3.60 1.60 -4.13
N THR A 12 4.74 0.94 -4.32
CA THR A 12 5.64 0.55 -3.23
C THR A 12 6.14 1.77 -2.45
N GLU A 13 6.49 2.87 -3.12
CA GLU A 13 6.86 4.13 -2.46
C GLU A 13 5.73 4.65 -1.55
N ILE A 14 4.48 4.62 -2.04
CA ILE A 14 3.30 5.02 -1.24
C ILE A 14 3.13 4.11 -0.01
N TYR A 15 3.32 2.80 -0.16
CA TYR A 15 3.21 1.85 0.96
C TYR A 15 4.28 2.08 2.03
N ASN A 16 5.50 2.43 1.63
CA ASN A 16 6.60 2.76 2.55
C ASN A 16 6.34 4.02 3.40
N GLU A 17 5.35 4.85 3.05
CA GLU A 17 4.93 5.98 3.90
C GLU A 17 4.15 5.54 5.14
N TYR A 18 3.62 4.32 5.17
CA TYR A 18 2.79 3.81 6.28
C TYR A 18 3.52 2.78 7.15
N THR A 19 4.47 2.04 6.59
CA THR A 19 5.31 1.08 7.30
C THR A 19 6.59 0.82 6.53
N ASP A 20 7.69 0.57 7.23
CA ASP A 20 8.95 0.09 6.64
C ASP A 20 8.93 -1.42 6.38
N LEU A 21 7.92 -2.14 6.88
CA LEU A 21 7.72 -3.57 6.71
C LEU A 21 6.83 -3.87 5.49
N VAL A 22 7.35 -3.57 4.29
CA VAL A 22 6.72 -3.88 3.00
C VAL A 22 7.41 -5.07 2.33
N GLU A 23 6.67 -6.15 2.10
CA GLU A 23 7.13 -7.32 1.33
C GLU A 23 6.53 -7.30 -0.08
N VAL A 24 7.38 -7.24 -1.10
CA VAL A 24 6.96 -7.29 -2.51
C VAL A 24 6.89 -8.75 -2.98
N PHE A 25 5.69 -9.26 -3.23
CA PHE A 25 5.49 -10.65 -3.67
C PHE A 25 5.47 -10.77 -5.20
N SER A 26 4.81 -9.82 -5.87
CA SER A 26 4.77 -9.71 -7.33
C SER A 26 4.71 -8.23 -7.74
N ILE A 27 4.54 -7.97 -9.05
CA ILE A 27 4.35 -6.61 -9.58
C ILE A 27 3.08 -5.92 -9.06
N ASP A 28 2.07 -6.69 -8.68
CA ASP A 28 0.74 -6.21 -8.26
C ASP A 28 0.29 -6.71 -6.89
N GLU A 29 1.12 -7.49 -6.20
CA GLU A 29 0.84 -8.06 -4.87
C GLU A 29 1.97 -7.75 -3.88
N GLN A 30 1.60 -7.16 -2.74
CA GLN A 30 2.52 -6.77 -1.66
C GLN A 30 1.84 -6.96 -0.31
N PHE A 31 2.62 -7.28 0.72
CA PHE A 31 2.17 -7.41 2.10
C PHE A 31 2.76 -6.29 2.96
N LEU A 32 1.95 -5.72 3.84
CA LEU A 32 2.33 -4.63 4.74
C LEU A 32 2.07 -5.06 6.17
N ASP A 33 3.10 -5.03 7.03
CA ASP A 33 2.89 -5.17 8.48
C ASP A 33 2.63 -3.79 9.09
N MET A 34 1.38 -3.57 9.50
CA MET A 34 0.91 -2.31 10.07
C MET A 34 0.98 -2.29 11.59
N SER A 35 1.35 -3.38 12.26
CA SER A 35 1.23 -3.55 13.72
C SER A 35 1.98 -2.47 14.50
N GLY A 36 3.16 -2.05 14.02
CA GLY A 36 3.96 -0.98 14.63
C GLY A 36 3.42 0.43 14.39
N SER A 37 2.67 0.62 13.30
CA SER A 37 2.20 1.94 12.83
C SER A 37 0.75 2.25 13.21
N LEU A 38 0.00 1.30 13.77
CA LEU A 38 -1.40 1.50 14.18
C LEU A 38 -1.58 2.68 15.13
N SER A 39 -0.62 2.93 16.03
CA SER A 39 -0.70 4.06 16.96
C SER A 39 -0.60 5.43 16.29
N LEU A 40 0.01 5.51 15.10
CA LEU A 40 0.21 6.74 14.34
C LEU A 40 -0.96 7.04 13.40
N PHE A 41 -1.51 6.00 12.76
CA PHE A 41 -2.52 6.15 11.72
C PHE A 41 -3.93 5.70 12.12
N GLY A 42 -4.09 5.05 13.28
CA GLY A 42 -5.39 4.66 13.82
C GLY A 42 -5.83 3.25 13.41
N ASP A 43 -7.12 3.10 13.09
CA ASP A 43 -7.69 1.77 12.84
C ASP A 43 -7.30 1.20 11.47
N PRO A 44 -7.09 -0.12 11.35
CA PRO A 44 -6.63 -0.76 10.11
C PRO A 44 -7.52 -0.50 8.88
N LEU A 45 -8.84 -0.36 9.06
CA LEU A 45 -9.78 -0.19 7.94
C LEU A 45 -9.71 1.23 7.38
N SER A 46 -9.59 2.23 8.25
CA SER A 46 -9.35 3.62 7.84
C SER A 46 -8.03 3.76 7.10
N ILE A 47 -6.97 3.10 7.59
CA ILE A 47 -5.65 3.12 6.94
C ILE A 47 -5.72 2.46 5.56
N ALA A 48 -6.32 1.28 5.44
CA ALA A 48 -6.50 0.61 4.15
C ALA A 48 -7.27 1.50 3.16
N SER A 49 -8.35 2.14 3.62
CA SER A 49 -9.15 3.06 2.81
C SER A 49 -8.37 4.30 2.38
N GLU A 50 -7.50 4.83 3.25
CA GLU A 50 -6.61 5.96 2.93
C GLU A 50 -5.57 5.58 1.88
N ILE A 51 -4.90 4.44 2.08
CA ILE A 51 -3.92 3.89 1.13
C ILE A 51 -4.55 3.73 -0.25
N GLN A 52 -5.73 3.10 -0.35
CA GLN A 52 -6.43 2.92 -1.62
C GLN A 52 -6.73 4.25 -2.32
N ARG A 53 -7.22 5.25 -1.59
CA ARG A 53 -7.48 6.59 -2.15
C ARG A 53 -6.20 7.26 -2.63
N LYS A 54 -5.11 7.15 -1.87
CA LYS A 54 -3.81 7.74 -2.21
C LYS A 54 -3.20 7.10 -3.44
N VAL A 55 -3.22 5.76 -3.52
CA VAL A 55 -2.75 5.03 -4.70
C VAL A 55 -3.58 5.44 -5.92
N LEU A 56 -4.91 5.39 -5.85
CA LEU A 56 -5.78 5.80 -6.94
C LEU A 56 -5.49 7.25 -7.39
N GLY A 57 -5.37 8.18 -6.44
CA GLY A 57 -5.13 9.59 -6.74
C GLY A 57 -3.77 9.87 -7.38
N GLN A 58 -2.73 9.09 -7.05
CA GLN A 58 -1.37 9.32 -7.54
C GLN A 58 -0.98 8.50 -8.78
N THR A 59 -1.62 7.35 -8.99
CA THR A 59 -1.24 6.40 -10.05
C THR A 59 -2.39 6.12 -11.04
N GLY A 60 -3.63 6.42 -10.67
CA GLY A 60 -4.82 6.03 -11.44
C GLY A 60 -5.20 4.55 -11.29
N VAL A 61 -4.51 3.80 -10.42
CA VAL A 61 -4.77 2.37 -10.19
C VAL A 61 -5.60 2.18 -8.92
N TRP A 62 -6.64 1.35 -9.01
CA TRP A 62 -7.37 0.89 -7.83
C TRP A 62 -6.74 -0.40 -7.29
N THR A 63 -6.42 -0.44 -6.00
CA THR A 63 -5.86 -1.63 -5.34
C THR A 63 -6.92 -2.34 -4.50
N ARG A 64 -6.87 -3.67 -4.44
CA ARG A 64 -7.66 -4.46 -3.48
C ARG A 64 -6.86 -4.62 -2.21
N THR A 65 -7.49 -4.43 -1.06
CA THR A 65 -6.88 -4.65 0.26
C THR A 65 -7.63 -5.73 1.01
N GLU A 66 -6.90 -6.65 1.63
CA GLU A 66 -7.43 -7.67 2.52
C GLU A 66 -6.70 -7.58 3.86
N GLY A 67 -7.45 -7.42 4.95
CA GLY A 67 -6.89 -7.38 6.30
C GLY A 67 -7.06 -8.73 6.99
N LYS A 68 -5.98 -9.24 7.58
CA LYS A 68 -6.05 -10.30 8.60
C LYS A 68 -5.85 -9.61 9.95
N VAL A 69 -6.87 -9.68 10.80
CA VAL A 69 -6.78 -9.26 12.22
C VAL A 69 -6.08 -10.35 13.01
#